data_AF-A0A833DM55-F1
#
_entry.id   AF-A0A833DM55-F1
#
_cell.length_a   1.000
_cell.length_b   1.000
_cell.length_c   1.000
_cell.angle_alpha   90.00
_cell.angle_beta   90.00
_cell.angle_gamma   90.00
#
_symmetry.space_group_name_H-M   'P 1'
#
loop_
_entity.id
_entity.type
_entity.pdbx_description
1 polymer ?
#
loop_
_entity_poly.entity_id
_entity_poly.type
_entity_poly.pdbx_seq_one_letter_code
_entity_poly.pdbx_strand_id
1 'polypeptide(L)'
;MSEKRELILKYRNDVVNGKKLTRSTISELFNINNKFLLNLSDAANYITRHFHGSKVDIEELANIKKNFCSEDCTFCSQSAFFNTKITGYELPPPEEIVEQALNAKNDGAGSFCLVAAWREPSILDFKKVCVIIEEINKKVGISVECSLGFLTDKQAKTLKKLQVKRY
;
A
#
# COMPACT_ATOMS: atom_id res chain seq x y z
N MET A 1 12.96 -31.17 18.51
CA MET A 1 12.07 -30.62 17.44
C MET A 1 10.78 -30.00 17.97
N SER A 2 10.28 -30.43 19.14
CA SER A 2 9.05 -29.90 19.77
C SER A 2 9.15 -28.43 20.20
N GLU A 3 10.27 -28.06 20.83
CA GLU A 3 10.45 -26.76 21.49
C GLU A 3 10.20 -25.54 20.58
N LYS A 4 10.68 -25.56 19.32
CA LYS A 4 10.47 -24.44 18.39
C LYS A 4 9.02 -24.33 17.91
N ARG A 5 8.28 -25.45 17.84
CA ARG A 5 6.85 -25.42 17.53
C ARG A 5 6.06 -24.84 18.70
N GLU A 6 6.39 -25.25 19.92
CA GLU A 6 5.80 -24.71 21.15
C GLU A 6 6.05 -23.21 21.28
N LEU A 7 7.27 -22.76 20.95
CA LEU A 7 7.63 -21.35 20.92
C LEU A 7 6.76 -20.53 19.94
N ILE A 8 6.59 -21.01 18.70
CA ILE A 8 5.72 -20.35 17.71
C ILE A 8 4.28 -20.27 18.24
N LEU A 9 3.75 -21.36 18.79
CA LEU A 9 2.39 -21.39 19.33
C LEU A 9 2.21 -20.45 20.53
N LYS A 10 3.22 -20.37 21.41
CA LYS A 10 3.24 -19.42 22.52
C LYS A 10 3.13 -17.99 22.00
N TYR A 11 3.96 -17.59 21.05
CA TYR A 11 3.95 -16.22 20.54
C TYR A 11 2.70 -15.90 19.72
N ARG A 12 2.16 -16.88 18.99
CA ARG A 12 0.84 -16.76 18.36
C ARG A 12 -0.24 -16.40 19.39
N ASN A 13 -0.29 -17.16 20.49
CA ASN A 13 -1.27 -16.94 21.56
C ASN A 13 -1.02 -15.62 22.29
N ASP A 14 0.24 -15.23 22.50
CA ASP A 14 0.59 -13.94 23.09
C ASP A 14 0.04 -12.78 22.23
N VAL A 15 0.23 -12.82 20.90
CA VAL A 15 -0.31 -11.80 19.97
C VAL A 15 -1.83 -11.78 19.98
N VAL A 16 -2.48 -12.95 19.94
CA VAL A 16 -3.95 -13.07 20.02
C VAL A 16 -4.49 -12.44 21.31
N ASN A 17 -3.76 -12.58 22.42
CA ASN A 17 -4.12 -11.97 23.71
C ASN A 17 -3.63 -10.50 23.86
N GLY A 18 -3.27 -9.84 22.76
CA GLY A 18 -2.90 -8.42 22.73
C GLY A 18 -1.50 -8.10 23.26
N LYS A 19 -0.65 -9.11 23.48
CA LYS A 19 0.74 -8.87 23.89
C LYS A 19 1.62 -8.53 22.69
N LYS A 20 2.51 -7.56 22.87
CA LYS A 20 3.52 -7.20 21.87
C LYS A 20 4.72 -8.12 21.99
N LEU A 21 5.24 -8.57 20.84
CA LEU A 21 6.49 -9.32 20.79
C LEU A 21 7.68 -8.36 20.96
N THR A 22 8.72 -8.83 21.65
CA THR A 22 9.95 -8.08 21.81
C THR A 22 10.82 -8.18 20.55
N ARG A 23 11.76 -7.25 20.36
CA ARG A 23 12.73 -7.32 19.25
C ARG A 23 13.54 -8.63 19.27
N SER A 24 13.90 -9.12 20.46
CA SER A 24 14.63 -10.37 20.62
C SER A 24 13.79 -11.57 20.13
N THR A 25 12.53 -11.63 20.55
CA THR A 25 11.57 -12.64 20.08
C THR A 25 11.39 -12.60 18.56
N ILE A 26 11.22 -11.41 17.99
CA ILE A 26 11.04 -11.25 16.54
C ILE A 26 12.30 -11.73 15.80
N SER A 27 13.49 -11.39 16.29
CA SER A 27 14.75 -11.85 15.72
C SER A 27 14.88 -13.37 15.76
N GLU A 28 14.46 -14.01 16.86
CA GLU A 28 14.47 -15.47 16.97
C GLU A 28 13.52 -16.13 15.96
N LEU A 29 12.30 -15.59 15.81
CA LEU A 29 11.32 -16.09 14.84
C LEU A 29 11.78 -15.87 13.39
N PHE A 30 12.39 -14.73 13.10
CA PHE A 30 12.91 -14.40 11.77
C PHE A 30 14.04 -15.35 11.34
N ASN A 31 14.92 -15.73 12.29
CA ASN A 31 16.04 -16.63 12.03
C ASN A 31 15.71 -18.10 12.31
N ILE A 32 14.42 -18.45 12.40
CA ILE A 32 14.03 -19.83 12.65
C ILE A 32 14.41 -20.72 11.47
N ASN A 33 14.81 -21.97 11.74
CA ASN A 33 15.16 -22.90 10.68
C ASN A 33 13.97 -23.19 9.75
N ASN A 34 14.22 -23.23 8.44
CA ASN A 34 13.20 -23.42 7.38
C ASN A 34 12.27 -24.62 7.58
N LYS A 35 12.71 -25.67 8.30
CA LYS A 35 11.84 -26.81 8.64
C LYS A 35 10.60 -26.44 9.46
N PHE A 36 10.57 -25.25 10.07
CA PHE A 36 9.45 -24.70 10.83
C PHE A 36 8.69 -23.59 10.09
N LEU A 37 9.01 -23.31 8.82
CA LEU A 37 8.38 -22.23 8.04
C LEU A 37 6.85 -22.40 7.96
N LEU A 38 6.37 -23.61 7.73
CA LEU A 38 4.94 -23.90 7.72
C LEU A 38 4.29 -23.63 9.08
N ASN A 39 4.94 -24.00 10.18
CA ASN A 39 4.42 -23.70 11.52
C ASN A 39 4.30 -22.18 11.76
N LEU A 40 5.27 -21.40 11.30
CA LEU A 40 5.24 -19.94 11.40
C LEU A 40 4.14 -19.33 10.52
N SER A 41 4.00 -19.84 9.30
CA SER A 41 2.95 -19.42 8.36
C SER A 41 1.55 -19.72 8.91
N ASP A 42 1.34 -20.92 9.47
CA ASP A 42 0.07 -21.32 10.10
C ASP A 42 -0.27 -20.44 11.31
N ALA A 43 0.73 -20.10 12.13
CA ALA A 43 0.55 -19.19 13.26
C ALA A 43 0.16 -17.77 12.79
N ALA A 44 0.83 -17.24 11.77
CA ALA A 44 0.50 -15.95 11.17
C ALA A 44 -0.92 -15.97 10.58
N ASN A 45 -1.27 -17.01 9.82
CA ASN A 45 -2.62 -17.18 9.26
C ASN A 45 -3.68 -17.26 10.36
N TYR A 46 -3.42 -17.99 11.46
CA TYR A 46 -4.34 -18.03 12.60
C TYR A 46 -4.59 -16.64 13.19
N ILE A 47 -3.53 -15.85 13.40
CA ILE A 47 -3.64 -14.47 13.90
C ILE A 47 -4.51 -13.64 12.94
N THR A 48 -4.22 -13.70 11.63
CA THR A 48 -5.00 -12.99 10.61
C THR A 48 -6.47 -13.38 10.64
N ARG A 49 -6.79 -14.68 10.66
CA ARG A 49 -8.17 -15.18 10.70
C ARG A 49 -8.88 -14.86 12.02
N HIS A 50 -8.16 -14.82 13.13
CA HIS A 50 -8.71 -14.44 14.43
C HIS A 50 -9.21 -12.99 14.44
N PHE A 51 -8.43 -12.05 13.87
CA PHE A 51 -8.78 -10.63 13.88
C PHE A 51 -9.62 -10.17 12.68
N HIS A 52 -9.44 -10.78 11.51
CA HIS A 52 -10.03 -10.31 10.24
C HIS A 52 -10.91 -11.35 9.53
N GLY A 53 -11.03 -12.56 10.09
CA GLY A 53 -11.84 -13.62 9.52
C GLY A 53 -11.37 -14.02 8.12
N SER A 54 -12.32 -14.47 7.28
CA SER A 54 -12.02 -14.98 5.94
C SER A 54 -11.99 -13.92 4.84
N LYS A 55 -12.27 -12.65 5.16
CA LYS A 55 -12.43 -11.57 4.18
C LYS A 55 -11.09 -11.20 3.54
N VAL A 56 -11.13 -10.90 2.25
CA VAL A 56 -10.03 -10.29 1.49
C VAL A 56 -10.52 -8.93 1.01
N ASP A 57 -9.72 -7.89 1.24
CA ASP A 57 -9.97 -6.56 0.67
C ASP A 57 -9.26 -6.48 -0.69
N ILE A 58 -10.00 -6.06 -1.72
CA ILE A 58 -9.48 -5.90 -3.08
C ILE A 58 -9.24 -4.42 -3.33
N GLU A 59 -8.04 -4.11 -3.80
CA GLU A 59 -7.57 -2.77 -4.13
C GLU A 59 -6.98 -2.78 -5.54
N GLU A 60 -7.34 -1.79 -6.33
CA GLU A 60 -6.72 -1.58 -7.64
C GLU A 60 -5.82 -0.34 -7.58
N LEU A 61 -4.64 -0.46 -8.20
CA LEU A 61 -3.63 0.58 -8.25
C LEU A 61 -3.58 1.17 -9.66
N ALA A 62 -3.63 2.50 -9.75
CA ALA A 62 -3.32 3.25 -10.96
C ALA A 62 -1.96 3.94 -10.83
N ASN A 63 -1.05 3.63 -11.75
CA ASN A 63 0.18 4.38 -11.91
C ASN A 63 -0.13 5.67 -12.68
N ILE A 64 -0.38 6.76 -11.95
CA ILE A 64 -0.83 8.04 -12.52
C ILE A 64 0.33 8.94 -12.97
N LYS A 65 1.58 8.57 -12.75
CA LYS A 65 2.74 9.25 -13.35
C LYS A 65 3.89 8.26 -13.40
N LYS A 66 4.38 7.95 -14.60
CA LYS A 66 5.33 6.86 -14.82
C LYS A 66 6.70 7.37 -15.24
N ASN A 67 7.74 6.75 -14.68
CA ASN A 67 9.15 7.03 -14.95
C ASN A 67 9.59 8.44 -14.52
N PHE A 68 10.87 8.79 -14.71
CA PHE A 68 11.45 10.12 -14.43
C PHE A 68 11.27 10.57 -12.97
N CYS A 69 11.33 9.63 -12.01
CA CYS A 69 11.39 9.99 -10.60
C CYS A 69 12.76 10.59 -10.28
N SER A 70 12.79 11.68 -9.51
CA SER A 70 14.01 12.37 -9.11
C SER A 70 14.81 11.65 -8.01
N GLU A 71 14.31 10.53 -7.48
CA GLU A 71 15.04 9.71 -6.50
C GLU A 71 15.93 8.68 -7.20
N ASP A 72 17.02 8.30 -6.55
CA ASP A 72 18.05 7.37 -7.02
C ASP A 72 17.92 5.96 -6.42
N CYS A 73 16.71 5.57 -6.03
CA CYS A 73 16.45 4.25 -5.45
C CYS A 73 16.93 3.13 -6.40
N THR A 74 18.01 2.43 -6.02
CA THR A 74 18.72 1.46 -6.87
C THR A 74 17.89 0.27 -7.32
N PHE A 75 16.80 -0.04 -6.60
CA PHE A 75 15.86 -1.11 -6.91
C PHE A 75 14.68 -0.65 -7.78
N CYS A 76 14.49 0.66 -7.98
CA CYS A 76 13.30 1.21 -8.63
C CYS A 76 13.51 1.38 -10.13
N SER A 77 12.68 0.72 -10.95
CA SER A 77 12.73 0.85 -12.40
C SER A 77 12.32 2.24 -12.91
N GLN A 78 11.68 3.06 -12.09
CA GLN A 78 11.16 4.39 -12.47
C GLN A 78 12.10 5.55 -12.12
N SER A 79 13.26 5.27 -11.53
CA SER A 79 14.27 6.28 -11.20
C SER A 79 14.90 6.85 -12.48
N ALA A 80 15.02 8.18 -12.54
CA ALA A 80 15.66 8.88 -13.65
C ALA A 80 17.18 8.61 -13.74
N PHE A 81 17.80 8.03 -12.71
CA PHE A 81 19.24 7.74 -12.66
C PHE A 81 19.62 6.46 -13.38
N PHE A 82 18.66 5.58 -13.69
CA PHE A 82 18.93 4.27 -14.28
C PHE A 82 18.14 4.08 -15.58
N ASN A 83 18.84 3.68 -16.65
CA ASN A 83 18.19 3.35 -17.91
C ASN A 83 17.61 1.92 -17.88
N THR A 84 16.37 1.81 -17.40
CA THR A 84 15.62 0.55 -17.30
C THR A 84 14.77 0.23 -18.53
N LYS A 85 14.85 1.06 -19.58
CA LYS A 85 14.11 0.94 -20.85
C LYS A 85 12.58 0.99 -20.71
N ILE A 86 12.05 1.49 -19.61
CA ILE A 86 10.60 1.68 -19.47
C ILE A 86 10.15 2.98 -20.14
N THR A 87 8.96 2.96 -20.74
CA THR A 87 8.29 4.17 -21.22
C THR A 87 7.77 5.01 -20.05
N GLY A 88 7.66 6.32 -20.24
CA GLY A 88 7.11 7.25 -19.25
C GLY A 88 5.94 8.05 -19.80
N TYR A 89 5.16 8.61 -18.88
CA TYR A 89 4.10 9.57 -19.17
C TYR A 89 3.89 10.46 -17.94
N GLU A 90 3.46 11.69 -18.20
CA GLU A 90 3.06 12.63 -17.17
C GLU A 90 1.64 12.34 -16.67
N LEU A 91 1.23 13.03 -15.61
CA LEU A 91 -0.10 12.90 -15.03
C LEU A 91 -1.22 13.04 -16.08
N PRO A 92 -1.98 11.96 -16.37
CA PRO A 92 -3.09 12.02 -17.33
C PRO A 92 -4.19 12.98 -16.85
N PRO A 93 -5.08 13.40 -17.77
CA PRO A 93 -6.16 14.30 -17.40
C PRO A 93 -7.19 13.59 -16.49
N PRO A 94 -7.94 14.32 -15.66
CA PRO A 94 -8.79 13.71 -14.64
C PRO A 94 -9.82 12.72 -15.16
N GLU A 95 -10.40 12.97 -16.32
CA GLU A 95 -11.38 12.10 -16.97
C GLU A 95 -10.88 10.67 -17.16
N GLU A 96 -9.62 10.50 -17.58
CA GLU A 96 -9.03 9.18 -17.81
C GLU A 96 -8.86 8.40 -16.51
N ILE A 97 -8.42 9.08 -15.44
CA ILE A 97 -8.23 8.43 -14.13
C ILE A 97 -9.57 8.12 -13.46
N VAL A 98 -10.59 8.97 -13.65
CA VAL A 98 -11.95 8.71 -13.16
C VAL A 98 -12.56 7.50 -13.86
N GLU A 99 -12.33 7.33 -15.17
CA GLU A 99 -12.76 6.14 -15.91
C GLU A 99 -12.08 4.88 -15.39
N GLN A 100 -10.76 4.92 -15.15
CA GLN A 100 -10.03 3.80 -14.51
C GLN A 100 -10.61 3.45 -13.13
N ALA A 101 -10.90 4.45 -12.30
CA ALA A 101 -11.51 4.23 -10.98
C ALA A 101 -12.91 3.61 -11.09
N LEU A 102 -13.70 4.00 -12.10
CA LEU A 102 -15.01 3.41 -12.36
C LEU A 102 -14.89 1.95 -12.79
N ASN A 103 -13.95 1.64 -13.67
CA ASN A 103 -13.68 0.26 -14.10
C ASN A 103 -13.24 -0.60 -12.91
N ALA A 104 -12.31 -0.11 -12.09
CA ALA A 104 -11.88 -0.80 -10.87
C ALA A 104 -13.04 -1.14 -9.93
N LYS A 105 -13.96 -0.19 -9.73
CA LYS A 105 -15.17 -0.42 -8.93
C LYS A 105 -16.06 -1.49 -9.56
N ASN A 106 -16.27 -1.43 -10.86
CA ASN A 106 -17.10 -2.41 -11.58
C ASN A 106 -16.49 -3.82 -11.55
N ASP A 107 -15.16 -3.91 -11.52
CA ASP A 107 -14.41 -5.16 -11.38
C ASP A 107 -14.39 -5.69 -9.93
N GLY A 108 -14.96 -4.95 -8.99
CA GLY A 108 -15.17 -5.36 -7.59
C GLY A 108 -14.14 -4.84 -6.60
N ALA A 109 -13.27 -3.90 -7.00
CA ALA A 109 -12.34 -3.25 -6.07
C ALA A 109 -13.10 -2.41 -5.03
N GLY A 110 -12.69 -2.53 -3.76
CA GLY A 110 -13.20 -1.70 -2.67
C GLY A 110 -12.48 -0.36 -2.53
N SER A 111 -11.25 -0.28 -3.04
CA SER A 111 -10.42 0.93 -3.04
C SER A 111 -9.60 1.07 -4.33
N PHE A 112 -9.30 2.32 -4.68
CA PHE A 112 -8.52 2.72 -5.83
C PHE A 112 -7.34 3.60 -5.39
N CYS A 113 -6.12 3.16 -5.68
CA CYS A 113 -4.90 3.78 -5.19
C CYS A 113 -4.16 4.54 -6.30
N LEU A 114 -3.99 5.84 -6.10
CA LEU A 114 -3.29 6.75 -7.00
C LEU A 114 -1.79 6.74 -6.68
N VAL A 115 -0.96 6.17 -7.54
CA VAL A 115 0.48 6.03 -7.30
C VAL A 115 1.28 6.78 -8.36
N ALA A 116 2.28 7.55 -7.94
CA ALA A 116 3.03 8.42 -8.82
C ALA A 116 4.54 8.32 -8.61
N ALA A 117 5.31 8.36 -9.69
CA ALA A 117 6.78 8.36 -9.67
C ALA A 117 7.35 9.75 -9.34
N TRP A 118 7.05 10.26 -8.15
CA TRP A 118 7.59 11.51 -7.62
C TRP A 118 8.37 11.25 -6.32
N ARG A 119 9.38 12.09 -6.07
CA ARG A 119 9.88 12.30 -4.70
C ARG A 119 8.79 12.97 -3.86
N GLU A 120 8.20 14.02 -4.41
CA GLU A 120 7.08 14.78 -3.86
C GLU A 120 6.35 15.46 -5.03
N PRO A 121 5.02 15.66 -4.96
CA PRO A 121 4.28 16.27 -6.05
C PRO A 121 4.55 17.77 -6.11
N SER A 122 4.65 18.31 -7.33
CA SER A 122 4.66 19.76 -7.53
C SER A 122 3.35 20.39 -7.04
N ILE A 123 3.32 21.71 -6.81
CA ILE A 123 2.09 22.42 -6.42
C ILE A 123 1.00 22.22 -7.48
N LEU A 124 1.37 22.23 -8.76
CA LEU A 124 0.43 22.09 -9.87
C LEU A 124 -0.11 20.66 -9.95
N ASP A 125 0.74 19.66 -9.85
CA ASP A 125 0.33 18.25 -9.92
C ASP A 125 -0.48 17.84 -8.70
N PHE A 126 -0.11 18.33 -7.51
CA PHE A 126 -0.92 18.12 -6.31
C PHE A 126 -2.34 18.68 -6.46
N LYS A 127 -2.50 19.87 -7.06
CA LYS A 127 -3.83 20.42 -7.36
C LYS A 127 -4.60 19.54 -8.35
N LYS A 128 -3.95 19.04 -9.40
CA LYS A 128 -4.58 18.10 -10.35
C LYS A 128 -5.03 16.81 -9.66
N VAL A 129 -4.19 16.25 -8.79
CA VAL A 129 -4.54 15.07 -7.98
C VAL A 129 -5.74 15.36 -7.09
N CYS A 130 -5.82 16.53 -6.46
CA CYS A 130 -7.00 16.92 -5.68
C CYS A 130 -8.27 16.92 -6.53
N VAL A 131 -8.22 17.49 -7.74
CA VAL A 131 -9.36 17.48 -8.69
C VAL A 131 -9.74 16.05 -9.06
N ILE A 132 -8.77 15.18 -9.36
CA ILE A 132 -9.01 13.76 -9.64
C ILE A 132 -9.77 13.10 -8.46
N ILE A 133 -9.29 13.26 -7.24
CA ILE A 133 -9.89 12.67 -6.05
C ILE A 133 -11.32 13.20 -5.83
N GLU A 134 -11.53 14.51 -5.99
CA GLU A 134 -12.86 15.12 -5.89
C GLU A 134 -13.84 14.51 -6.91
N GLU A 135 -13.41 14.33 -8.16
CA GLU A 135 -14.26 13.78 -9.21
C GLU A 135 -14.54 12.29 -9.00
N ILE A 136 -13.55 11.49 -8.55
CA ILE A 136 -13.76 10.08 -8.18
C ILE A 136 -14.78 9.98 -7.04
N ASN A 137 -14.63 10.80 -6.00
CA ASN A 137 -15.56 10.82 -4.86
C ASN A 137 -16.98 11.18 -5.28
N LYS A 138 -17.16 12.13 -6.19
CA LYS A 138 -18.48 12.56 -6.69
C LYS A 138 -19.12 11.54 -7.62
N LYS A 139 -18.35 10.95 -8.55
CA LYS A 139 -18.89 10.19 -9.68
C LYS A 139 -18.86 8.68 -9.48
N VAL A 140 -17.86 8.17 -8.77
CA VAL A 140 -17.59 6.73 -8.66
C VAL A 140 -17.97 6.21 -7.27
N GLY A 141 -17.60 6.93 -6.21
CA GLY A 141 -17.86 6.48 -4.83
C GLY A 141 -17.10 5.21 -4.45
N ILE A 142 -15.88 5.03 -5.00
CA ILE A 142 -14.89 4.05 -4.53
C ILE A 142 -13.97 4.73 -3.49
N SER A 143 -13.45 3.98 -2.51
CA SER A 143 -12.51 4.56 -1.54
C SER A 143 -11.21 4.93 -2.22
N VAL A 144 -10.73 6.17 -2.03
CA VAL A 144 -9.49 6.63 -2.65
C VAL A 144 -8.31 6.56 -1.68
N GLU A 145 -7.19 6.11 -2.21
CA GLU A 145 -5.90 5.99 -1.54
C GLU A 145 -4.80 6.59 -2.42
N CYS A 146 -3.66 6.91 -1.85
CA CYS A 146 -2.61 7.63 -2.55
C CYS A 146 -1.22 7.10 -2.16
N SER A 147 -0.26 7.17 -3.08
CA SER A 147 1.16 7.06 -2.79
C SER A 147 1.91 7.99 -3.73
N LEU A 148 2.16 9.22 -3.27
CA LEU A 148 2.64 10.34 -4.11
C LEU A 148 4.05 10.82 -3.73
N GLY A 149 4.75 10.07 -2.87
CA GLY A 149 6.02 10.49 -2.26
C GLY A 149 5.80 11.30 -0.97
N PHE A 150 6.71 12.23 -0.67
CA PHE A 150 6.62 13.07 0.52
C PHE A 150 5.51 14.12 0.40
N LEU A 151 4.85 14.39 1.52
CA LEU A 151 3.87 15.47 1.66
C LEU A 151 4.31 16.49 2.68
N THR A 152 3.88 17.73 2.46
CA THR A 152 3.79 18.73 3.52
C THR A 152 2.57 18.49 4.40
N ASP A 153 2.58 18.99 5.64
CA ASP A 153 1.42 18.97 6.55
C ASP A 153 0.15 19.56 5.92
N LYS A 154 0.30 20.64 5.14
CA LYS A 154 -0.82 21.25 4.39
C LYS A 154 -1.41 20.29 3.37
N GLN A 155 -0.58 19.61 2.57
CA GLN A 155 -1.05 18.63 1.60
C GLN A 155 -1.74 17.44 2.27
N ALA A 156 -1.17 16.91 3.36
CA ALA A 156 -1.76 15.83 4.13
C ALA A 156 -3.15 16.21 4.68
N LYS A 157 -3.30 17.42 5.24
CA LYS A 157 -4.59 17.96 5.69
C LYS A 157 -5.59 18.11 4.55
N THR A 158 -5.15 18.52 3.37
CA THR A 158 -6.01 18.60 2.17
C THR A 158 -6.49 17.23 1.74
N LEU A 159 -5.61 16.23 1.61
CA LEU A 159 -6.00 14.86 1.26
C LEU A 159 -6.97 14.25 2.29
N LYS A 160 -6.76 14.52 3.58
CA LYS A 160 -7.69 14.09 4.63
C LYS A 160 -9.09 14.69 4.46
N LYS A 161 -9.20 15.97 4.09
CA LYS A 161 -10.48 16.62 3.79
C LYS A 161 -11.16 16.02 2.56
N LEU A 162 -10.38 15.57 1.59
CA LEU A 162 -10.84 14.83 0.42
C LEU A 162 -11.14 13.35 0.72
N GLN A 163 -11.13 12.94 1.99
CA GLN A 163 -11.46 11.59 2.43
C GLN A 163 -10.51 10.50 1.90
N VAL A 164 -9.27 10.86 1.55
CA VAL A 164 -8.23 9.87 1.29
C VAL A 164 -8.04 8.99 2.53
N LYS A 165 -8.23 7.68 2.34
CA LYS A 165 -8.31 6.70 3.44
C LYS A 165 -6.92 6.27 3.91
N ARG A 166 -6.02 6.03 2.97
CA ARG A 166 -4.62 5.60 3.19
C ARG A 166 -3.68 6.40 2.29
N TYR A 167 -2.47 6.64 2.79
CA TYR A 167 -1.38 7.33 2.12
C TYR A 167 -0.09 6.52 2.28
#